data_AF-R6VQB2-F1
#
_entry.id   AF-R6VQB2-F1
#
_cell.length_a   1.000
_cell.length_b   1.000
_cell.length_c   1.000
_cell.angle_alpha   90.00
_cell.angle_beta   90.00
_cell.angle_gamma   90.00
#
_symmetry.space_group_name_H-M   'P 1'
#
loop_
_entity.id
_entity.type
_entity.pdbx_description
1 polymer ?
#
loop_
_entity_poly.entity_id
_entity_poly.type
_entity_poly.pdbx_seq_one_letter_code
_entity_poly.pdbx_strand_id
1 'polypeptide(L)'
;MKPFKLASRQTIQRWFGIGGYAVPHRRQILELALNLHFSLDETEDYLLHGLSQWNLQVNDYEEMLCMYCLENGQDPETYRFMVDFFETHTDQELRPLQTARTDLLQKSYATKKSLSVREFLVWMCHNAELFKGYSMTVYSYYVSLLNEAFQYYQKQTEQDLMLLLERSSYSRWKQTEQETNPLFANETEKDHIRRYLKNVPRRKNNDIAPDDLRTAQNYYAIAYAPKARISSLLAQLYHNGKSHEPTRNNEMYAELQDFLGEEIQWENEKYISELLSMSIQKEQQMLYQRAFASLQPLDSTDHCPDWITRHLQSRDPQLSADLTVKHATKIISAELKKQKTRVRNIQRSDLLLLIQYTFSVKYDQKLQETLAPYNREDATKGFLTLANTILTSCNMRKVNAQYRLDQLLLSCITDEEIILLGDLLDKTFFWTD
;
A
#
# COMPACT_ATOMS: atom_id res chain seq x y z
N MET A 1 18.41 6.59 -36.82
CA MET A 1 17.91 6.52 -35.43
C MET A 1 16.70 5.59 -35.40
N LYS A 2 16.66 4.58 -34.51
CA LYS A 2 15.42 3.82 -34.30
C LYS A 2 14.39 4.79 -33.70
N PRO A 3 13.16 4.87 -34.22
CA PRO A 3 12.16 5.77 -33.65
C PRO A 3 11.93 5.41 -32.18
N PHE A 4 11.94 6.42 -31.33
CA PHE A 4 11.58 6.29 -29.92
C PHE A 4 10.16 5.70 -29.84
N LYS A 5 10.04 4.47 -29.32
CA LYS A 5 8.77 3.77 -29.20
C LYS A 5 8.36 3.70 -27.73
N LEU A 6 7.84 4.82 -27.23
CA LEU A 6 7.26 4.96 -25.90
C LEU A 6 6.18 3.88 -25.61
N ALA A 7 5.27 3.71 -26.57
CA ALA A 7 4.16 2.79 -26.49
C ALA A 7 3.65 2.46 -27.91
N SER A 8 2.80 1.44 -28.02
CA SER A 8 2.12 1.15 -29.28
C SER A 8 1.03 2.20 -29.55
N ARG A 9 0.65 2.42 -30.82
CA ARG A 9 -0.48 3.30 -31.17
C ARG A 9 -1.77 2.93 -30.43
N GLN A 10 -2.05 1.63 -30.32
CA GLN A 10 -3.23 1.13 -29.59
C GLN A 10 -3.16 1.46 -28.10
N THR A 11 -1.98 1.38 -27.49
CA THR A 11 -1.77 1.75 -26.09
C THR A 11 -2.01 3.24 -25.87
N ILE A 12 -1.46 4.10 -26.74
CA ILE A 12 -1.67 5.55 -26.68
C ILE A 12 -3.16 5.87 -26.86
N GLN A 13 -3.84 5.25 -27.83
CA GLN A 13 -5.29 5.42 -28.02
C GLN A 13 -6.08 5.11 -26.75
N ARG A 14 -5.74 4.03 -26.04
CA ARG A 14 -6.37 3.69 -24.76
C ARG A 14 -6.10 4.68 -23.64
N TRP A 15 -4.93 5.34 -23.63
CA TRP A 15 -4.66 6.44 -22.70
C TRP A 15 -5.62 7.61 -22.88
N PHE A 16 -6.13 7.81 -24.10
CA PHE A 16 -7.14 8.81 -24.43
C PHE A 16 -8.58 8.23 -24.48
N GLY A 17 -8.81 7.03 -23.96
CA GLY A 17 -10.13 6.39 -23.93
C GLY A 17 -10.62 5.86 -25.29
N ILE A 18 -9.78 5.81 -26.31
CA ILE A 18 -10.14 5.36 -27.65
C ILE A 18 -9.94 3.83 -27.73
N GLY A 19 -11.05 3.09 -27.87
CA GLY A 19 -11.00 1.62 -28.00
C GLY A 19 -10.62 0.89 -26.71
N GLY A 20 -10.93 1.51 -25.56
CA GLY A 20 -10.63 1.04 -24.21
C GLY A 20 -9.96 2.13 -23.38
N TYR A 21 -9.76 1.86 -22.09
CA TYR A 21 -9.06 2.73 -21.16
C TYR A 21 -7.79 2.03 -20.66
N ALA A 22 -6.72 2.79 -20.46
CA ALA A 22 -5.51 2.34 -19.79
C ALA A 22 -4.77 3.58 -19.24
N VAL A 23 -4.08 3.45 -18.12
CA VAL A 23 -3.24 4.52 -17.57
C VAL A 23 -1.78 4.33 -18.01
N PRO A 24 -1.07 5.40 -18.46
CA PRO A 24 0.37 5.31 -18.74
C PRO A 24 1.15 4.99 -17.46
N HIS A 25 2.16 4.12 -17.57
CA HIS A 25 3.05 3.85 -16.44
C HIS A 25 3.88 5.09 -16.10
N ARG A 26 4.27 5.21 -14.83
CA ARG A 26 5.02 6.36 -14.32
C ARG A 26 6.25 6.72 -15.18
N ARG A 27 7.08 5.73 -15.50
CA ARG A 27 8.24 5.93 -16.40
C ARG A 27 7.87 6.45 -17.80
N GLN A 28 6.73 6.02 -18.34
CA GLN A 28 6.27 6.51 -19.65
C GLN A 28 5.88 7.99 -19.59
N ILE A 29 5.36 8.46 -18.45
CA ILE A 29 5.03 9.88 -18.26
C ILE A 29 6.30 10.71 -18.14
N LEU A 30 7.31 10.24 -17.39
CA LEU A 30 8.61 10.92 -17.30
C LEU A 30 9.28 11.02 -18.68
N GLU A 31 9.25 9.93 -19.45
CA GLU A 31 9.76 9.94 -20.81
C GLU A 31 8.93 10.87 -21.72
N LEU A 32 7.60 10.90 -21.60
CA LEU A 32 6.75 11.85 -22.34
C LEU A 32 7.11 13.30 -22.02
N ALA A 33 7.27 13.64 -20.74
CA ALA A 33 7.61 14.98 -20.29
C ALA A 33 8.92 15.45 -20.93
N LEU A 34 9.94 14.59 -20.94
CA LEU A 34 11.23 14.91 -21.56
C LEU A 34 11.15 15.03 -23.09
N ASN A 35 10.41 14.13 -23.76
CA ASN A 35 10.30 14.13 -25.23
C ASN A 35 9.40 15.25 -25.77
N LEU A 36 8.42 15.68 -24.98
CA LEU A 36 7.48 16.76 -25.34
C LEU A 36 7.86 18.10 -24.73
N HIS A 37 9.00 18.18 -24.03
CA HIS A 37 9.51 19.38 -23.39
C HIS A 37 8.52 20.04 -22.42
N PHE A 38 7.82 19.23 -21.63
CA PHE A 38 6.99 19.74 -20.55
C PHE A 38 7.87 20.47 -19.53
N SER A 39 7.34 21.53 -18.93
CA SER A 39 7.93 22.12 -17.74
C SER A 39 7.84 21.15 -16.54
N LEU A 40 8.62 21.45 -15.50
CA LEU A 40 8.50 20.73 -14.23
C LEU A 40 7.07 20.83 -13.72
N ASP A 41 6.51 22.05 -13.62
CA ASP A 41 5.17 22.31 -13.10
C ASP A 41 4.08 21.56 -13.89
N GLU A 42 4.15 21.54 -15.22
CA GLU A 42 3.20 20.77 -16.05
C GLU A 42 3.29 19.26 -15.76
N THR A 43 4.51 18.75 -15.59
CA THR A 43 4.73 17.32 -15.29
C THR A 43 4.17 16.97 -13.91
N GLU A 44 4.38 17.82 -12.91
CA GLU A 44 3.83 17.66 -11.57
C GLU A 44 2.29 17.70 -11.59
N ASP A 45 1.71 18.63 -12.36
CA ASP A 45 0.27 18.77 -12.52
C ASP A 45 -0.36 17.52 -13.17
N TYR A 46 0.25 16.97 -14.22
CA TYR A 46 -0.22 15.72 -14.83
C TYR A 46 -0.20 14.54 -13.86
N LEU A 47 0.84 14.44 -13.02
CA LEU A 47 0.94 13.37 -12.03
C LEU A 47 -0.09 13.51 -10.91
N LEU A 48 -0.21 14.71 -10.32
CA LEU A 48 -1.08 14.98 -9.17
C LEU A 48 -2.56 15.06 -9.56
N HIS A 49 -2.85 15.77 -10.65
CA HIS A 49 -4.21 16.15 -11.02
C HIS A 49 -4.73 15.36 -12.22
N GLY A 50 -3.88 14.93 -13.13
CA GLY A 50 -4.28 14.07 -14.25
C GLY A 50 -4.44 12.61 -13.85
N LEU A 51 -3.52 12.09 -13.02
CA LEU A 51 -3.43 10.66 -12.72
C LEU A 51 -3.62 10.30 -11.25
N SER A 52 -3.83 11.29 -10.38
CA SER A 52 -3.97 11.09 -8.93
C SER A 52 -2.82 10.30 -8.28
N GLN A 53 -1.60 10.45 -8.81
CA GLN A 53 -0.37 9.87 -8.26
C GLN A 53 0.34 10.85 -7.31
N TRP A 54 1.39 10.39 -6.63
CA TRP A 54 2.29 11.29 -5.91
C TRP A 54 3.08 12.19 -6.87
N ASN A 55 3.48 13.36 -6.37
CA ASN A 55 4.35 14.27 -7.10
C ASN A 55 5.75 13.67 -7.33
N LEU A 56 6.59 14.25 -8.18
CA LEU A 56 7.95 13.80 -8.44
C LEU A 56 8.75 13.58 -7.14
N GLN A 57 9.38 12.41 -7.03
CA GLN A 57 10.02 11.92 -5.81
C GLN A 57 11.52 12.16 -5.81
N VAL A 58 12.00 13.06 -4.97
CA VAL A 58 13.45 13.30 -4.79
C VAL A 58 14.22 12.10 -4.20
N ASN A 59 13.51 11.15 -3.60
CA ASN A 59 14.07 9.91 -3.04
C ASN A 59 14.11 8.76 -4.06
N ASP A 60 13.62 8.99 -5.28
CA ASP A 60 13.78 8.09 -6.42
C ASP A 60 14.80 8.73 -7.38
N TYR A 61 15.87 8.00 -7.70
CA TYR A 61 16.95 8.57 -8.50
C TYR A 61 16.51 8.82 -9.95
N GLU A 62 15.64 7.98 -10.53
CA GLU A 62 15.12 8.19 -11.89
C GLU A 62 14.28 9.48 -11.92
N GLU A 63 13.44 9.69 -10.90
CA GLU A 63 12.60 10.89 -10.81
C GLU A 63 13.43 12.15 -10.52
N MET A 64 14.42 12.11 -9.62
CA MET A 64 15.29 13.26 -9.39
C MET A 64 16.10 13.65 -10.64
N LEU A 65 16.59 12.66 -11.39
CA LEU A 65 17.28 12.90 -12.65
C LEU A 65 16.33 13.50 -13.70
N CYS A 66 15.08 13.03 -13.76
CA CYS A 66 14.06 13.60 -14.61
C CYS A 66 13.77 15.07 -14.25
N MET A 67 13.56 15.37 -12.95
CA MET A 67 13.37 16.75 -12.46
C MET A 67 14.52 17.66 -12.89
N TYR A 68 15.77 17.23 -12.67
CA TYR A 68 16.96 17.97 -13.07
C TYR A 68 16.99 18.23 -14.59
N CYS A 69 16.65 17.23 -15.40
CA CYS A 69 16.61 17.36 -16.85
C CYS A 69 15.54 18.35 -17.31
N LEU A 70 14.33 18.30 -16.74
CA LEU A 70 13.23 19.22 -17.06
C LEU A 70 13.59 20.67 -16.70
N GLU A 71 14.15 20.92 -15.51
CA GLU A 71 14.55 22.27 -15.07
C GLU A 71 15.70 22.86 -15.89
N ASN A 72 16.61 22.02 -16.37
CA ASN A 72 17.81 22.46 -17.11
C ASN A 72 17.70 22.26 -18.63
N GLY A 73 16.51 21.94 -19.15
CA GLY A 73 16.26 21.76 -20.58
C GLY A 73 17.13 20.66 -21.23
N GLN A 74 17.43 19.59 -20.48
CA GLN A 74 18.22 18.46 -20.99
C GLN A 74 17.35 17.52 -21.82
N ASP A 75 17.96 16.90 -22.82
CA ASP A 75 17.28 15.98 -23.73
C ASP A 75 17.08 14.57 -23.14
N PRO A 76 16.18 13.74 -23.72
CA PRO A 76 15.95 12.37 -23.28
C PRO A 76 17.20 11.47 -23.31
N GLU A 77 18.15 11.74 -24.20
CA GLU A 77 19.41 11.01 -24.31
C GLU A 77 20.31 11.29 -23.10
N THR A 78 20.38 12.55 -22.66
CA THR A 78 21.10 12.99 -21.47
C THR A 78 20.49 12.37 -20.23
N TYR A 79 19.16 12.36 -20.10
CA TYR A 79 18.48 11.65 -19.02
C TYR A 79 18.87 10.16 -18.95
N ARG A 80 18.85 9.45 -20.09
CA ARG A 80 19.23 8.03 -20.15
C ARG A 80 20.69 7.82 -19.76
N PHE A 81 21.59 8.68 -20.24
CA PHE A 81 23.00 8.66 -19.86
C PHE A 81 23.17 8.86 -18.34
N MET A 82 22.46 9.83 -17.75
CA MET A 82 22.54 10.11 -16.32
C MET A 82 22.05 8.92 -15.48
N VAL A 83 20.97 8.26 -15.89
CA VAL A 83 20.45 7.04 -15.24
C VAL A 83 21.49 5.91 -15.30
N ASP A 84 22.03 5.62 -16.49
CA ASP A 84 23.05 4.59 -16.69
C ASP A 84 24.32 4.88 -15.88
N PHE A 85 24.76 6.15 -15.85
CA PHE A 85 25.90 6.58 -15.05
C PHE A 85 25.67 6.32 -13.55
N PHE A 86 24.51 6.70 -13.03
CA PHE A 86 24.17 6.47 -11.62
C PHE A 86 24.14 4.97 -11.28
N GLU A 87 23.53 4.15 -12.14
CA GLU A 87 23.44 2.69 -11.92
C GLU A 87 24.79 1.96 -12.00
N THR A 88 25.77 2.51 -12.73
CA THR A 88 27.09 1.90 -12.93
C THR A 88 28.18 2.45 -11.99
N HIS A 89 28.01 3.65 -11.43
CA HIS A 89 29.03 4.35 -10.63
C HIS A 89 28.65 4.52 -9.14
N THR A 90 27.64 3.78 -8.67
CA THR A 90 27.27 3.72 -7.24
C THR A 90 27.84 2.46 -6.57
N ASP A 91 28.06 2.53 -5.25
CA ASP A 91 28.60 1.41 -4.49
C ASP A 91 27.73 0.14 -4.66
N GLN A 92 28.41 -0.97 -4.95
CA GLN A 92 27.84 -2.27 -5.29
C GLN A 92 27.12 -2.90 -4.09
N GLU A 93 27.53 -2.55 -2.85
CA GLU A 93 26.89 -3.04 -1.61
C GLU A 93 26.06 -1.98 -0.88
N LEU A 94 25.79 -0.85 -1.55
CA LEU A 94 25.04 0.27 -0.96
C LEU A 94 23.68 -0.19 -0.43
N ARG A 95 23.46 0.07 0.86
CA ARG A 95 22.17 -0.09 1.54
C ARG A 95 21.51 1.29 1.71
N PRO A 96 20.27 1.47 1.23
CA PRO A 96 19.58 2.74 1.43
C PRO A 96 19.36 3.04 2.91
N LEU A 97 19.56 4.30 3.30
CA LEU A 97 19.34 4.77 4.66
C LEU A 97 17.86 4.69 5.04
N GLN A 98 17.50 3.98 6.10
CA GLN A 98 16.10 3.84 6.55
C GLN A 98 15.59 5.05 7.36
N THR A 99 15.82 6.28 6.89
CA THR A 99 15.40 7.51 7.58
C THR A 99 14.32 8.29 6.83
N ALA A 100 13.38 8.94 7.53
CA ALA A 100 12.36 9.81 6.91
C ALA A 100 12.92 11.23 6.60
N ARG A 101 14.07 11.30 5.93
CA ARG A 101 14.83 12.55 5.65
C ARG A 101 14.60 13.10 4.24
N THR A 102 13.40 12.92 3.68
CA THR A 102 13.06 13.46 2.35
C THR A 102 13.21 14.98 2.30
N ASP A 103 13.01 15.67 3.41
CA ASP A 103 13.23 17.11 3.52
C ASP A 103 14.70 17.52 3.31
N LEU A 104 15.65 16.71 3.78
CA LEU A 104 17.07 16.92 3.54
C LEU A 104 17.41 16.75 2.06
N LEU A 105 16.81 15.76 1.39
CA LEU A 105 16.97 15.58 -0.06
C LEU A 105 16.39 16.74 -0.85
N GLN A 106 15.20 17.22 -0.48
CA GLN A 106 14.59 18.41 -1.11
C GLN A 106 15.46 19.66 -0.94
N LYS A 107 15.93 19.93 0.29
CA LYS A 107 16.85 21.05 0.57
C LYS A 107 18.16 20.92 -0.19
N SER A 108 18.72 19.71 -0.23
CA SER A 108 19.97 19.44 -0.96
C SER A 108 19.77 19.68 -2.45
N TYR A 109 18.72 19.12 -3.04
CA TYR A 109 18.38 19.31 -4.45
C TYR A 109 18.23 20.80 -4.80
N ALA A 110 17.52 21.59 -3.99
CA ALA A 110 17.36 23.02 -4.21
C ALA A 110 18.70 23.78 -4.33
N THR A 111 19.75 23.33 -3.64
CA THR A 111 21.10 23.91 -3.73
C THR A 111 21.96 23.34 -4.85
N LYS A 112 21.58 22.18 -5.41
CA LYS A 112 22.39 21.42 -6.38
C LYS A 112 21.81 21.44 -7.79
N LYS A 113 20.55 21.83 -7.97
CA LYS A 113 19.84 21.79 -9.26
C LYS A 113 20.45 22.63 -10.38
N SER A 114 21.28 23.63 -10.05
CA SER A 114 21.98 24.50 -11.01
C SER A 114 23.40 24.05 -11.33
N LEU A 115 23.86 22.91 -10.77
CA LEU A 115 25.16 22.35 -11.10
C LEU A 115 25.20 21.88 -12.55
N SER A 116 26.41 21.72 -13.11
CA SER A 116 26.54 21.01 -14.39
C SER A 116 26.15 19.54 -14.26
N VAL A 117 25.79 18.90 -15.38
CA VAL A 117 25.41 17.48 -15.44
C VAL A 117 26.42 16.59 -14.71
N ARG A 118 27.71 16.84 -14.95
CA ARG A 118 28.81 16.08 -14.32
C ARG A 118 28.85 16.28 -12.81
N GLU A 119 28.80 17.51 -12.34
CA GLU A 119 28.86 17.83 -10.90
C GLU A 119 27.63 17.30 -10.17
N PHE A 120 26.45 17.39 -10.80
CA PHE A 120 25.21 16.87 -10.25
C PHE A 120 25.26 15.34 -10.10
N LEU A 121 25.72 14.61 -11.13
CA LEU A 121 25.88 13.16 -11.07
C LEU A 121 26.89 12.72 -10.01
N VAL A 122 28.03 13.40 -9.93
CA VAL A 122 29.04 13.13 -8.89
C VAL A 122 28.41 13.31 -7.51
N TRP A 123 27.66 14.38 -7.28
CA TRP A 123 26.94 14.59 -6.02
C TRP A 123 25.94 13.46 -5.73
N MET A 124 25.12 13.08 -6.71
CA MET A 124 24.16 11.98 -6.54
C MET A 124 24.85 10.66 -6.16
N CYS A 125 25.94 10.28 -6.83
CA CYS A 125 26.67 9.05 -6.53
C CYS A 125 27.26 9.06 -5.10
N HIS A 126 27.78 10.19 -4.63
CA HIS A 126 28.26 10.32 -3.24
C HIS A 126 27.14 10.22 -2.20
N ASN A 127 25.89 10.48 -2.59
CA ASN A 127 24.72 10.48 -1.71
C ASN A 127 23.75 9.34 -2.06
N ALA A 128 24.24 8.29 -2.71
CA ALA A 128 23.41 7.24 -3.29
C ALA A 128 22.49 6.58 -2.24
N GLU A 129 22.95 6.47 -1.00
CA GLU A 129 22.22 5.88 0.14
C GLU A 129 20.90 6.61 0.46
N LEU A 130 20.72 7.84 -0.01
CA LEU A 130 19.49 8.60 0.20
C LEU A 130 18.37 8.21 -0.78
N PHE A 131 18.69 7.60 -1.92
CA PHE A 131 17.71 7.22 -2.94
C PHE A 131 17.21 5.80 -2.69
N LYS A 132 15.98 5.68 -2.19
CA LYS A 132 15.36 4.38 -1.84
C LYS A 132 14.35 3.89 -2.88
N GLY A 133 13.90 4.77 -3.78
CA GLY A 133 12.84 4.48 -4.73
C GLY A 133 11.42 4.39 -4.13
N TYR A 134 11.26 4.72 -2.85
CA TYR A 134 9.96 4.88 -2.17
C TYR A 134 10.03 5.91 -1.03
N SER A 135 8.88 6.53 -0.74
CA SER A 135 8.76 7.49 0.36
C SER A 135 8.56 6.75 1.69
N MET A 136 9.49 6.93 2.63
CA MET A 136 9.30 6.39 3.98
C MET A 136 8.11 7.04 4.69
N THR A 137 7.83 8.31 4.42
CA THR A 137 6.66 9.01 4.99
C THR A 137 5.37 8.31 4.58
N VAL A 138 5.21 8.01 3.28
CA VAL A 138 4.03 7.29 2.75
C VAL A 138 3.93 5.90 3.39
N TYR A 139 5.03 5.16 3.42
CA TYR A 139 5.06 3.81 4.02
C TYR A 139 4.72 3.84 5.52
N SER A 140 5.28 4.78 6.28
CA SER A 140 4.98 4.96 7.71
C SER A 140 3.52 5.28 7.96
N TYR A 141 2.92 6.19 7.18
CA TYR A 141 1.49 6.50 7.32
C TYR A 141 0.63 5.28 7.01
N TYR A 142 0.91 4.57 5.92
CA TYR A 142 0.17 3.37 5.55
C TYR A 142 0.24 2.29 6.65
N VAL A 143 1.44 1.96 7.13
CA VAL A 143 1.63 0.97 8.21
C VAL A 143 0.96 1.42 9.51
N SER A 144 1.05 2.71 9.85
CA SER A 144 0.41 3.26 11.05
C SER A 144 -1.11 3.16 10.98
N LEU A 145 -1.70 3.62 9.88
CA LEU A 145 -3.14 3.57 9.66
C LEU A 145 -3.66 2.13 9.63
N LEU A 146 -2.94 1.24 8.96
CA LEU A 146 -3.31 -0.17 8.88
C LEU A 146 -3.28 -0.84 10.27
N ASN A 147 -2.24 -0.59 11.06
CA ASN A 147 -2.14 -1.10 12.43
C ASN A 147 -3.23 -0.55 13.34
N GLU A 148 -3.55 0.74 13.21
CA GLU A 148 -4.63 1.38 13.96
C GLU A 148 -6.00 0.80 13.57
N ALA A 149 -6.23 0.62 12.27
CA ALA A 149 -7.44 -0.03 11.76
C ALA A 149 -7.60 -1.46 12.30
N PHE A 150 -6.51 -2.23 12.34
CA PHE A 150 -6.52 -3.56 12.95
C PHE A 150 -6.85 -3.54 14.44
N GLN A 151 -6.29 -2.61 15.20
CA GLN A 151 -6.58 -2.51 16.64
C GLN A 151 -8.05 -2.17 16.89
N TYR A 152 -8.61 -1.25 16.11
CA TYR A 152 -10.03 -0.93 16.18
C TYR A 152 -10.91 -2.12 15.82
N TYR A 153 -10.59 -2.82 14.73
CA TYR A 153 -11.35 -3.99 14.33
C TYR A 153 -11.29 -5.11 15.40
N GLN A 154 -10.12 -5.37 15.98
CA GLN A 154 -9.98 -6.35 17.06
C GLN A 154 -10.80 -5.97 18.30
N LYS A 155 -10.79 -4.69 18.68
CA LYS A 155 -11.56 -4.18 19.82
C LYS A 155 -13.07 -4.28 19.57
N GLN A 156 -13.54 -3.91 18.38
CA GLN A 156 -14.95 -4.06 18.01
C GLN A 156 -15.36 -5.53 18.03
N THR A 157 -14.55 -6.41 17.44
CA THR A 157 -14.81 -7.85 17.42
C THR A 157 -14.81 -8.46 18.82
N GLU A 158 -13.97 -7.96 19.72
CA GLU A 158 -13.99 -8.35 21.14
C GLU A 158 -15.30 -7.95 21.81
N GLN A 159 -15.80 -6.73 21.57
CA GLN A 159 -17.09 -6.28 22.09
C GLN A 159 -18.25 -7.13 21.57
N ASP A 160 -18.28 -7.41 20.27
CA ASP A 160 -19.31 -8.25 19.65
C ASP A 160 -19.26 -9.69 20.20
N LEU A 161 -18.07 -10.22 20.45
CA LEU A 161 -17.87 -11.50 21.13
C LEU A 161 -18.45 -11.47 22.56
N MET A 162 -18.17 -10.42 23.33
CA MET A 162 -18.67 -10.32 24.70
C MET A 162 -20.20 -10.22 24.73
N LEU A 163 -20.82 -9.44 23.85
CA LEU A 163 -22.28 -9.37 23.72
C LEU A 163 -22.91 -10.72 23.38
N LEU A 164 -22.27 -11.48 22.49
CA LEU A 164 -22.73 -12.83 22.12
C LEU A 164 -22.57 -13.81 23.30
N LEU A 165 -21.48 -13.70 24.06
CA LEU A 165 -21.26 -14.52 25.26
C LEU A 165 -22.22 -14.17 26.39
N GLU A 166 -22.58 -12.91 26.59
CA GLU A 166 -23.58 -12.47 27.58
C GLU A 166 -24.96 -13.08 27.33
N ARG A 167 -25.33 -13.26 26.06
CA ARG A 167 -26.58 -13.93 25.65
C ARG A 167 -26.52 -15.45 25.76
N SER A 168 -25.37 -16.02 26.11
CA SER A 168 -25.12 -17.46 26.19
C SER A 168 -25.03 -17.96 27.64
N SER A 169 -24.80 -19.27 27.80
CA SER A 169 -24.54 -19.89 29.11
C SER A 169 -23.14 -19.61 29.68
N TYR A 170 -22.35 -18.72 29.05
CA TYR A 170 -20.97 -18.39 29.44
C TYR A 170 -20.87 -17.94 30.89
N SER A 171 -21.67 -16.96 31.31
CA SER A 171 -21.62 -16.41 32.68
C SER A 171 -21.86 -17.48 33.75
N ARG A 172 -22.82 -18.37 33.53
CA ARG A 172 -23.11 -19.50 34.42
C ARG A 172 -21.97 -20.50 34.45
N TRP A 173 -21.42 -20.83 33.29
CA TRP A 173 -20.27 -21.72 33.19
C TRP A 173 -19.04 -21.15 33.91
N LYS A 174 -18.78 -19.85 33.74
CA LYS A 174 -17.66 -19.12 34.34
C LYS A 174 -17.71 -19.21 35.87
N GLN A 175 -18.89 -18.99 36.46
CA GLN A 175 -19.11 -19.13 37.91
C GLN A 175 -18.82 -20.56 38.40
N THR A 176 -19.33 -21.58 37.70
CA THR A 176 -19.08 -22.98 38.08
C THR A 176 -17.60 -23.35 38.00
N GLU A 177 -16.89 -22.90 36.97
CA GLU A 177 -15.45 -23.15 36.85
C GLU A 177 -14.63 -22.43 37.90
N GLN A 178 -15.03 -21.22 38.30
CA GLN A 178 -14.37 -20.47 39.37
C GLN A 178 -14.41 -21.22 40.72
N GLU A 179 -15.49 -21.97 40.98
CA GLU A 179 -15.64 -22.76 42.21
C GLU A 179 -14.96 -24.13 42.14
N THR A 180 -14.87 -24.73 40.95
CA THR A 180 -14.50 -26.14 40.78
C THR A 180 -13.10 -26.35 40.19
N ASN A 181 -12.54 -25.35 39.53
CA ASN A 181 -11.27 -25.45 38.82
C ASN A 181 -10.17 -24.60 39.50
N PRO A 182 -9.19 -25.22 40.17
CA PRO A 182 -8.15 -24.50 40.90
C PRO A 182 -7.19 -23.71 40.00
N LEU A 183 -7.16 -23.99 38.68
CA LEU A 183 -6.35 -23.24 37.71
C LEU A 183 -7.04 -21.95 37.22
N PHE A 184 -8.33 -21.77 37.50
CA PHE A 184 -9.14 -20.66 36.99
C PHE A 184 -8.57 -19.28 37.35
N ALA A 185 -8.04 -19.13 38.57
CA ALA A 185 -7.48 -17.87 39.07
C ALA A 185 -6.18 -17.44 38.37
N ASN A 186 -5.49 -18.36 37.70
CA ASN A 186 -4.22 -18.10 37.02
C ASN A 186 -4.39 -17.88 35.49
N GLU A 187 -5.63 -17.95 35.00
CA GLU A 187 -5.98 -17.85 33.58
C GLU A 187 -6.53 -16.45 33.26
N THR A 188 -6.29 -15.99 32.03
CA THR A 188 -6.86 -14.72 31.55
C THR A 188 -8.28 -14.91 31.03
N GLU A 189 -9.04 -13.82 30.85
CA GLU A 189 -10.37 -13.87 30.24
C GLU A 189 -10.36 -14.60 28.88
N LYS A 190 -9.33 -14.33 28.07
CA LYS A 190 -9.06 -15.01 26.80
C LYS A 190 -8.99 -16.53 26.98
N ASP A 191 -8.30 -17.02 28.01
CA ASP A 191 -8.16 -18.45 28.27
C ASP A 191 -9.50 -19.07 28.70
N HIS A 192 -10.28 -18.35 29.51
CA HIS A 192 -11.62 -18.77 29.91
C HIS A 192 -12.55 -18.90 28.71
N ILE A 193 -12.62 -17.87 27.85
CA ILE A 193 -13.45 -17.89 26.63
C ILE A 193 -13.02 -19.04 25.71
N ARG A 194 -11.71 -19.24 25.51
CA ARG A 194 -11.20 -20.34 24.70
C ARG A 194 -11.68 -21.71 25.20
N ARG A 195 -11.62 -21.93 26.52
CA ARG A 195 -12.05 -23.19 27.13
C ARG A 195 -13.56 -23.38 27.01
N TYR A 196 -14.34 -22.32 27.22
CA TYR A 196 -15.78 -22.34 27.01
C TYR A 196 -16.13 -22.78 25.58
N LEU A 197 -15.67 -22.03 24.57
CA LEU A 197 -16.00 -22.26 23.16
C LEU A 197 -15.55 -23.65 22.66
N LYS A 198 -14.50 -24.22 23.25
CA LYS A 198 -14.03 -25.59 22.94
C LYS A 198 -14.92 -26.69 23.54
N ASN A 199 -15.53 -26.45 24.69
CA ASN A 199 -16.26 -27.45 25.46
C ASN A 199 -17.78 -27.40 25.25
N VAL A 200 -18.30 -26.25 24.84
CA VAL A 200 -19.71 -26.03 24.48
C VAL A 200 -20.27 -27.08 23.51
N PRO A 201 -19.62 -27.42 22.37
CA PRO A 201 -20.13 -28.44 21.44
C PRO A 201 -20.30 -29.85 22.04
N ARG A 202 -19.64 -30.14 23.17
CA ARG A 202 -19.64 -31.46 23.82
C ARG A 202 -20.72 -31.59 24.89
N ARG A 203 -21.48 -30.53 25.17
CA ARG A 203 -22.53 -30.52 26.19
C ARG A 203 -23.84 -31.06 25.63
N LYS A 204 -24.53 -31.89 26.42
CA LYS A 204 -25.85 -32.44 26.05
C LYS A 204 -26.96 -31.38 26.03
N ASN A 205 -26.87 -30.35 26.88
CA ASN A 205 -27.76 -29.20 26.91
C ASN A 205 -26.94 -27.97 26.54
N ASN A 206 -27.00 -27.57 25.27
CA ASN A 206 -26.26 -26.44 24.76
C ASN A 206 -27.24 -25.33 24.35
N ASP A 207 -27.14 -24.18 25.00
CA ASP A 207 -28.12 -23.09 24.83
C ASP A 207 -27.73 -22.11 23.71
N ILE A 208 -26.56 -22.30 23.09
CA ILE A 208 -26.08 -21.47 21.97
C ILE A 208 -26.39 -22.16 20.64
N ALA A 209 -26.94 -21.42 19.69
CA ALA A 209 -27.20 -21.92 18.36
C ALA A 209 -25.88 -22.31 17.64
N PRO A 210 -25.88 -23.33 16.76
CA PRO A 210 -24.66 -23.75 16.06
C PRO A 210 -23.98 -22.65 15.24
N ASP A 211 -24.76 -21.73 14.68
CA ASP A 211 -24.24 -20.60 13.90
C ASP A 211 -23.65 -19.52 14.80
N ASP A 212 -24.32 -19.16 15.91
CA ASP A 212 -23.77 -18.26 16.94
C ASP A 212 -22.47 -18.79 17.52
N LEU A 213 -22.36 -20.10 17.76
CA LEU A 213 -21.12 -20.71 18.23
C LEU A 213 -19.99 -20.57 17.22
N ARG A 214 -20.28 -20.71 15.93
CA ARG A 214 -19.29 -20.52 14.86
C ARG A 214 -18.86 -19.06 14.77
N THR A 215 -19.81 -18.14 14.88
CA THR A 215 -19.55 -16.70 14.96
C THR A 215 -18.67 -16.36 16.17
N ALA A 216 -19.00 -16.87 17.36
CA ALA A 216 -18.21 -16.67 18.57
C ALA A 216 -16.76 -17.20 18.43
N GLN A 217 -16.59 -18.37 17.82
CA GLN A 217 -15.27 -18.94 17.54
C GLN A 217 -14.46 -18.09 16.54
N ASN A 218 -15.13 -17.54 15.52
CA ASN A 218 -14.51 -16.63 14.56
C ASN A 218 -14.11 -15.30 15.23
N TYR A 219 -15.00 -14.68 16.00
CA TYR A 219 -14.71 -13.44 16.73
C TYR A 219 -13.56 -13.64 17.71
N TYR A 220 -13.54 -14.73 18.49
CA TYR A 220 -12.42 -15.08 19.36
C TYR A 220 -11.09 -15.18 18.60
N ALA A 221 -11.10 -15.82 17.43
CA ALA A 221 -9.90 -16.00 16.62
C ALA A 221 -9.35 -14.68 16.06
N ILE A 222 -10.19 -13.65 15.90
CA ILE A 222 -9.83 -12.31 15.41
C ILE A 222 -9.39 -11.41 16.57
N ALA A 223 -10.24 -11.26 17.58
CA ALA A 223 -10.02 -10.39 18.74
C ALA A 223 -8.70 -10.70 19.45
N TYR A 224 -8.38 -12.00 19.62
CA TYR A 224 -7.22 -12.43 20.39
C TYR A 224 -6.04 -12.95 19.55
N ALA A 225 -6.04 -12.67 18.24
CA ALA A 225 -4.93 -13.04 17.35
C ALA A 225 -3.63 -12.31 17.75
N PRO A 226 -2.47 -13.00 17.78
CA PRO A 226 -1.17 -12.34 18.07
C PRO A 226 -0.78 -11.29 17.02
N LYS A 227 -1.26 -11.47 15.79
CA LYS A 227 -1.16 -10.53 14.68
C LYS A 227 -2.52 -10.49 14.00
N ALA A 228 -3.04 -9.30 13.77
CA ALA A 228 -4.31 -9.15 13.09
C ALA A 228 -4.26 -9.76 11.68
N ARG A 229 -5.34 -10.43 11.27
CA ARG A 229 -5.40 -11.11 9.98
C ARG A 229 -5.83 -10.11 8.92
N ILE A 230 -4.96 -9.88 7.94
CA ILE A 230 -5.22 -9.01 6.79
C ILE A 230 -6.54 -9.36 6.10
N SER A 231 -6.87 -10.65 5.96
CA SER A 231 -8.16 -11.12 5.41
C SER A 231 -9.35 -10.48 6.09
N SER A 232 -9.31 -10.41 7.42
CA SER A 232 -10.46 -10.01 8.21
C SER A 232 -10.70 -8.51 8.13
N LEU A 233 -9.62 -7.71 8.13
CA LEU A 233 -9.73 -6.27 7.87
C LEU A 233 -10.13 -5.97 6.42
N LEU A 234 -9.61 -6.72 5.45
CA LEU A 234 -10.02 -6.59 4.04
C LEU A 234 -11.51 -6.88 3.84
N ALA A 235 -12.06 -7.85 4.57
CA ALA A 235 -13.50 -8.11 4.56
C ALA A 235 -14.27 -6.88 5.06
N GLN A 236 -13.75 -6.14 6.03
CA GLN A 236 -14.42 -4.93 6.51
C GLN A 236 -14.24 -3.72 5.57
N LEU A 237 -13.03 -3.48 5.05
CA LEU A 237 -12.74 -2.31 4.21
C LEU A 237 -13.31 -2.42 2.79
N TYR A 238 -13.39 -3.65 2.25
CA TYR A 238 -13.71 -3.89 0.84
C TYR A 238 -14.85 -4.90 0.63
N HIS A 239 -15.47 -5.42 1.71
CA HIS A 239 -16.42 -6.54 1.64
C HIS A 239 -15.92 -7.69 0.77
N ASN A 240 -14.63 -8.00 0.92
CA ASN A 240 -13.89 -8.90 0.05
C ASN A 240 -14.11 -10.39 0.38
N GLY A 241 -15.31 -10.72 0.84
CA GLY A 241 -15.79 -12.10 0.84
C GLY A 241 -15.54 -12.72 -0.55
N LYS A 242 -15.21 -14.02 -0.58
CA LYS A 242 -15.09 -14.75 -1.86
C LYS A 242 -16.28 -14.37 -2.74
N SER A 243 -16.11 -14.26 -4.06
CA SER A 243 -17.15 -13.88 -5.04
C SER A 243 -18.50 -14.62 -4.96
N HIS A 244 -18.62 -15.60 -4.06
CA HIS A 244 -19.77 -16.44 -3.78
C HIS A 244 -20.36 -16.24 -2.37
N GLU A 245 -19.92 -15.27 -1.58
CA GLU A 245 -20.56 -14.98 -0.30
C GLU A 245 -21.96 -14.38 -0.53
N PRO A 246 -23.00 -14.92 0.13
CA PRO A 246 -24.38 -14.54 -0.12
C PRO A 246 -24.68 -13.08 0.23
N THR A 247 -23.91 -12.49 1.17
CA THR A 247 -24.02 -11.11 1.65
C THR A 247 -23.36 -10.09 0.72
N ARG A 248 -22.59 -10.49 -0.30
CA ARG A 248 -21.94 -9.53 -1.21
C ARG A 248 -22.93 -8.97 -2.23
N ASN A 249 -22.95 -7.64 -2.35
CA ASN A 249 -23.68 -6.90 -3.36
C ASN A 249 -22.90 -6.84 -4.67
N ASN A 250 -23.06 -7.87 -5.51
CA ASN A 250 -22.37 -7.97 -6.80
C ASN A 250 -22.78 -6.89 -7.81
N GLU A 251 -24.00 -6.35 -7.70
CA GLU A 251 -24.49 -5.27 -8.56
C GLU A 251 -23.77 -3.97 -8.20
N MET A 252 -23.78 -3.58 -6.91
CA MET A 252 -23.03 -2.42 -6.43
C MET A 252 -21.53 -2.54 -6.71
N TYR A 253 -20.95 -3.74 -6.57
CA TYR A 253 -19.55 -3.97 -6.94
C TYR A 253 -19.29 -3.67 -8.42
N ALA A 254 -20.16 -4.12 -9.32
CA ALA A 254 -20.02 -3.85 -10.74
C ALA A 254 -20.14 -2.35 -11.03
N GLU A 255 -21.11 -1.67 -10.42
CA GLU A 255 -21.29 -0.22 -10.56
C GLU A 255 -20.09 0.58 -10.05
N LEU A 256 -19.57 0.24 -8.87
CA LEU A 256 -18.39 0.90 -8.31
C LEU A 256 -17.13 0.59 -9.13
N GLN A 257 -17.00 -0.63 -9.66
CA GLN A 257 -15.91 -0.99 -10.57
C GLN A 257 -15.97 -0.20 -11.88
N ASP A 258 -17.16 -0.01 -12.44
CA ASP A 258 -17.36 0.79 -13.67
C ASP A 258 -17.14 2.27 -13.41
N PHE A 259 -17.61 2.77 -12.26
CA PHE A 259 -17.47 4.18 -11.87
C PHE A 259 -16.02 4.55 -11.54
N LEU A 260 -15.35 3.79 -10.65
CA LEU A 260 -13.99 4.09 -10.19
C LEU A 260 -12.92 3.57 -11.17
N GLY A 261 -13.21 2.55 -11.96
CA GLY A 261 -12.29 2.00 -12.95
C GLY A 261 -10.97 1.55 -12.31
N GLU A 262 -9.85 2.09 -12.82
CA GLU A 262 -8.49 1.82 -12.30
C GLU A 262 -8.09 2.72 -11.11
N GLU A 263 -8.93 3.67 -10.69
CA GLU A 263 -8.65 4.61 -9.58
C GLU A 263 -8.62 3.90 -8.21
N ILE A 264 -9.33 2.78 -8.09
CA ILE A 264 -9.29 1.89 -6.94
C ILE A 264 -8.78 0.51 -7.37
N GLN A 265 -7.92 -0.09 -6.56
CA GLN A 265 -7.62 -1.51 -6.67
C GLN A 265 -8.43 -2.22 -5.58
N TRP A 266 -9.40 -3.02 -5.97
CA TRP A 266 -10.10 -3.90 -5.03
C TRP A 266 -9.10 -4.91 -4.51
N GLU A 267 -8.66 -4.70 -3.27
CA GLU A 267 -7.48 -5.36 -2.75
C GLU A 267 -7.70 -6.86 -2.56
N ASN A 268 -6.60 -7.62 -2.54
CA ASN A 268 -6.57 -8.98 -2.05
C ASN A 268 -5.38 -9.12 -1.10
N GLU A 269 -5.35 -10.17 -0.28
CA GLU A 269 -4.30 -10.35 0.74
C GLU A 269 -2.88 -10.24 0.17
N LYS A 270 -2.71 -10.68 -1.09
CA LYS A 270 -1.45 -10.59 -1.81
C LYS A 270 -1.05 -9.13 -2.07
N TYR A 271 -1.99 -8.27 -2.47
CA TYR A 271 -1.73 -6.84 -2.71
C TYR A 271 -1.26 -6.13 -1.44
N ILE A 272 -1.97 -6.27 -0.31
CA ILE A 272 -1.52 -5.67 0.96
C ILE A 272 -0.15 -6.21 1.36
N SER A 273 0.08 -7.52 1.22
CA SER A 273 1.38 -8.12 1.53
C SER A 273 2.51 -7.54 0.66
N GLU A 274 2.24 -7.26 -0.62
CA GLU A 274 3.16 -6.56 -1.51
C GLU A 274 3.44 -5.13 -1.02
N LEU A 275 2.42 -4.37 -0.61
CA LEU A 275 2.60 -3.02 -0.05
C LEU A 275 3.38 -3.03 1.28
N LEU A 276 3.10 -3.97 2.17
CA LEU A 276 3.79 -4.11 3.46
C LEU A 276 5.27 -4.48 3.29
N SER A 277 5.61 -5.16 2.19
CA SER A 277 6.99 -5.53 1.85
C SER A 277 7.63 -4.59 0.82
N MET A 278 6.98 -3.47 0.47
CA MET A 278 7.43 -2.53 -0.57
C MET A 278 8.88 -2.08 -0.36
N SER A 279 9.28 -1.76 0.88
CA SER A 279 10.65 -1.32 1.19
C SER A 279 11.70 -2.35 0.76
N ILE A 280 11.55 -3.58 1.23
CA ILE A 280 12.44 -4.71 0.91
C ILE A 280 12.43 -4.98 -0.60
N GLN A 281 11.25 -4.92 -1.22
CA GLN A 281 11.09 -5.17 -2.64
C GLN A 281 11.77 -4.11 -3.52
N LYS A 282 11.67 -2.83 -3.15
CA LYS A 282 12.32 -1.71 -3.83
C LYS A 282 13.84 -1.75 -3.70
N GLU A 283 14.35 -2.02 -2.51
CA GLU A 283 15.79 -2.19 -2.30
C GLU A 283 16.37 -3.33 -3.15
N GLN A 284 15.67 -4.47 -3.19
CA GLN A 284 16.03 -5.59 -4.07
C GLN A 284 15.98 -5.20 -5.54
N GLN A 285 14.99 -4.40 -5.96
CA GLN A 285 14.89 -3.93 -7.34
C GLN A 285 16.08 -3.07 -7.74
N MET A 286 16.45 -2.10 -6.90
CA MET A 286 17.61 -1.24 -7.14
C MET A 286 18.92 -2.03 -7.17
N LEU A 287 19.08 -3.04 -6.32
CA LEU A 287 20.23 -3.94 -6.37
C LEU A 287 20.31 -4.70 -7.70
N TYR A 288 19.18 -5.23 -8.19
CA TYR A 288 19.16 -5.93 -9.48
C TYR A 288 19.37 -5.00 -10.67
N GLN A 289 18.89 -3.75 -10.63
CA GLN A 289 19.15 -2.75 -11.67
C GLN A 289 20.65 -2.45 -11.78
N ARG A 290 21.30 -2.16 -10.64
CA ARG A 290 22.76 -1.95 -10.58
C ARG A 290 23.54 -3.17 -11.05
N ALA A 291 23.15 -4.36 -10.58
CA ALA A 291 23.79 -5.61 -11.01
C ALA A 291 23.65 -5.83 -12.52
N PHE A 292 22.46 -5.57 -13.08
CA PHE A 292 22.23 -5.68 -14.51
C PHE A 292 23.08 -4.69 -15.32
N ALA A 293 23.15 -3.42 -14.88
CA ALA A 293 23.97 -2.38 -15.50
C ALA A 293 25.46 -2.72 -15.44
N SER A 294 25.93 -3.23 -14.30
CA SER A 294 27.34 -3.63 -14.09
C SER A 294 27.76 -4.83 -14.95
N LEU A 295 26.82 -5.67 -15.36
CA LEU A 295 27.07 -6.82 -16.23
C LEU A 295 27.06 -6.45 -17.73
N GLN A 296 26.41 -5.35 -18.13
CA GLN A 296 26.34 -4.95 -19.55
C GLN A 296 27.70 -4.79 -20.26
N PRO A 297 28.72 -4.16 -19.64
CA PRO A 297 30.01 -3.96 -20.31
C PRO A 297 30.93 -5.19 -20.30
N LEU A 298 30.58 -6.27 -19.59
CA LEU A 298 31.45 -7.45 -19.39
C LEU A 298 31.25 -8.51 -20.48
N ASP A 299 32.27 -9.36 -20.72
CA ASP A 299 32.12 -10.46 -21.66
C ASP A 299 31.19 -11.54 -21.09
N SER A 300 30.33 -12.11 -21.92
CA SER A 300 29.36 -13.13 -21.53
C SER A 300 29.98 -14.40 -20.93
N THR A 301 31.24 -14.67 -21.27
CA THR A 301 32.02 -15.84 -20.82
C THR A 301 32.82 -15.57 -19.55
N ASP A 302 32.96 -14.31 -19.14
CA ASP A 302 33.68 -13.94 -17.93
C ASP A 302 32.99 -14.48 -16.67
N HIS A 303 33.79 -14.60 -15.60
CA HIS A 303 33.28 -14.86 -14.26
C HIS A 303 32.42 -13.68 -13.78
N CYS A 304 31.27 -14.00 -13.20
CA CYS A 304 30.37 -13.01 -12.62
C CYS A 304 31.03 -12.36 -11.39
N PRO A 305 30.94 -11.02 -11.25
CA PRO A 305 31.48 -10.32 -10.08
C PRO A 305 31.01 -10.92 -8.75
N ASP A 306 31.94 -11.06 -7.79
CA ASP A 306 31.71 -11.76 -6.52
C ASP A 306 30.50 -11.24 -5.73
N TRP A 307 30.27 -9.93 -5.73
CA TRP A 307 29.15 -9.33 -5.02
C TRP A 307 27.79 -9.76 -5.59
N ILE A 308 27.70 -9.92 -6.92
CA ILE A 308 26.49 -10.41 -7.60
C ILE A 308 26.31 -11.89 -7.27
N THR A 309 27.38 -12.68 -7.36
CA THR A 309 27.37 -14.10 -7.02
C THR A 309 26.91 -14.33 -5.58
N ARG A 310 27.49 -13.59 -4.61
CA ARG A 310 27.10 -13.64 -3.19
C ARG A 310 25.63 -13.28 -2.98
N HIS A 311 25.15 -12.23 -3.65
CA HIS A 311 23.74 -11.83 -3.56
C HIS A 311 22.80 -12.91 -4.10
N LEU A 312 23.11 -13.48 -5.27
CA LEU A 312 22.30 -14.55 -5.88
C LEU A 312 22.31 -15.83 -5.01
N GLN A 313 23.47 -16.22 -4.48
CA GLN A 313 23.60 -17.38 -3.59
C GLN A 313 22.88 -17.20 -2.25
N SER A 314 22.81 -15.97 -1.71
CA SER A 314 22.05 -15.69 -0.49
C SER A 314 20.55 -16.02 -0.63
N ARG A 315 20.04 -16.01 -1.87
CA ARG A 315 18.64 -16.23 -2.20
C ARG A 315 18.37 -17.65 -2.69
N ASP A 316 19.32 -18.25 -3.39
CA ASP A 316 19.31 -19.66 -3.79
C ASP A 316 20.69 -20.29 -3.52
N PRO A 317 20.86 -20.94 -2.36
CA PRO A 317 22.14 -21.54 -1.96
C PRO A 317 22.62 -22.67 -2.87
N GLN A 318 21.78 -23.16 -3.79
CA GLN A 318 22.16 -24.22 -4.73
C GLN A 318 22.87 -23.68 -5.99
N LEU A 319 22.95 -22.35 -6.16
CA LEU A 319 23.67 -21.72 -7.26
C LEU A 319 25.19 -21.95 -7.15
N SER A 320 25.78 -22.38 -8.27
CA SER A 320 27.24 -22.52 -8.41
C SER A 320 27.97 -21.22 -8.06
N ALA A 321 29.12 -21.32 -7.39
CA ALA A 321 30.00 -20.17 -7.12
C ALA A 321 30.64 -19.62 -8.41
N ASP A 322 30.86 -20.47 -9.42
CA ASP A 322 31.44 -20.10 -10.70
C ASP A 322 30.37 -19.69 -11.72
N LEU A 323 29.53 -18.73 -11.35
CA LEU A 323 28.53 -18.15 -12.25
C LEU A 323 29.21 -17.36 -13.35
N THR A 324 28.84 -17.61 -14.62
CA THR A 324 29.27 -16.73 -15.72
C THR A 324 28.38 -15.49 -15.82
N VAL A 325 28.91 -14.40 -16.40
CA VAL A 325 28.15 -13.18 -16.70
C VAL A 325 26.85 -13.48 -17.44
N LYS A 326 26.88 -14.39 -18.43
CA LYS A 326 25.69 -14.82 -19.17
C LYS A 326 24.61 -15.44 -18.27
N HIS A 327 24.99 -16.31 -17.34
CA HIS A 327 24.04 -16.97 -16.44
C HIS A 327 23.46 -15.98 -15.42
N ALA A 328 24.32 -15.17 -14.80
CA ALA A 328 23.88 -14.13 -13.86
C ALA A 328 22.93 -13.13 -14.53
N THR A 329 23.26 -12.65 -15.74
CA THR A 329 22.41 -11.72 -16.51
C THR A 329 21.04 -12.32 -16.77
N LYS A 330 20.96 -13.62 -17.10
CA LYS A 330 19.69 -14.32 -17.33
C LYS A 330 18.84 -14.37 -16.06
N ILE A 331 19.44 -14.68 -14.90
CA ILE A 331 18.75 -14.73 -13.60
C ILE A 331 18.24 -13.34 -13.21
N ILE A 332 19.12 -12.33 -13.24
CA ILE A 332 18.78 -10.95 -12.87
C ILE A 332 17.71 -10.39 -13.80
N SER A 333 17.81 -10.63 -15.10
CA SER A 333 16.77 -10.21 -16.07
C SER A 333 15.41 -10.82 -15.77
N ALA A 334 15.38 -12.09 -15.33
CA ALA A 334 14.15 -12.76 -14.95
C ALA A 334 13.58 -12.19 -13.64
N GLU A 335 14.43 -11.88 -12.65
CA GLU A 335 14.00 -11.25 -11.41
C GLU A 335 13.50 -9.82 -11.62
N LEU A 336 14.18 -9.00 -12.43
CA LEU A 336 13.71 -7.66 -12.82
C LEU A 336 12.35 -7.71 -13.51
N LYS A 337 12.11 -8.70 -14.38
CA LYS A 337 10.79 -8.91 -15.01
C LYS A 337 9.72 -9.26 -13.96
N LYS A 338 10.04 -10.08 -12.96
CA LYS A 338 9.12 -10.40 -11.85
C LYS A 338 8.86 -9.16 -10.99
N GLN A 339 9.86 -8.32 -10.74
CA GLN A 339 9.71 -7.11 -9.94
C GLN A 339 8.87 -6.04 -10.63
N LYS A 340 8.98 -5.88 -11.96
CA LYS A 340 8.08 -4.99 -12.72
C LYS A 340 6.59 -5.32 -12.55
N THR A 341 6.25 -6.53 -12.12
CA THR A 341 4.85 -6.95 -11.85
C THR A 341 4.49 -6.99 -10.37
N ARG A 342 5.48 -6.90 -9.46
CA ARG A 342 5.30 -7.12 -8.01
C ARG A 342 5.61 -5.91 -7.14
N VAL A 343 6.56 -5.07 -7.56
CA VAL A 343 6.96 -3.89 -6.79
C VAL A 343 5.92 -2.80 -7.02
N ARG A 344 5.01 -2.68 -6.07
CA ARG A 344 3.98 -1.65 -6.06
C ARG A 344 4.34 -0.57 -5.07
N ASN A 345 4.04 0.66 -5.46
CA ASN A 345 4.08 1.79 -4.55
C ASN A 345 2.67 2.03 -4.00
N ILE A 346 2.62 2.42 -2.73
CA ILE A 346 1.38 2.82 -2.05
C ILE A 346 0.77 4.02 -2.79
N GLN A 347 -0.44 3.83 -3.30
CA GLN A 347 -1.22 4.83 -4.01
C GLN A 347 -2.02 5.69 -3.04
N ARG A 348 -2.55 6.79 -3.59
CA ARG A 348 -3.46 7.68 -2.86
C ARG A 348 -4.74 6.98 -2.41
N SER A 349 -5.28 6.08 -3.24
CA SER A 349 -6.47 5.27 -2.92
C SER A 349 -6.24 4.38 -1.70
N ASP A 350 -5.07 3.74 -1.61
CA ASP A 350 -4.71 2.83 -0.51
C ASP A 350 -4.72 3.57 0.84
N LEU A 351 -4.25 4.83 0.86
CA LEU A 351 -4.30 5.66 2.06
C LEU A 351 -5.71 6.13 2.37
N LEU A 352 -6.48 6.59 1.39
CA LEU A 352 -7.79 7.21 1.62
C LEU A 352 -8.79 6.27 2.28
N LEU A 353 -8.78 4.98 1.93
CA LEU A 353 -9.69 4.00 2.51
C LEU A 353 -9.36 3.70 3.97
N LEU A 354 -8.07 3.58 4.28
CA LEU A 354 -7.62 3.46 5.68
C LEU A 354 -7.91 4.73 6.47
N ILE A 355 -7.73 5.92 5.87
CA ILE A 355 -8.06 7.20 6.50
C ILE A 355 -9.56 7.29 6.80
N GLN A 356 -10.44 6.91 5.87
CA GLN A 356 -11.89 6.90 6.08
C GLN A 356 -12.26 6.01 7.26
N TYR A 357 -11.76 4.77 7.27
CA TYR A 357 -12.01 3.81 8.34
C TYR A 357 -11.55 4.34 9.71
N THR A 358 -10.27 4.72 9.80
CA THR A 358 -9.68 5.23 11.05
C THR A 358 -10.39 6.49 11.52
N PHE A 359 -10.80 7.38 10.61
CA PHE A 359 -11.54 8.58 10.95
C PHE A 359 -12.92 8.25 11.51
N SER A 360 -13.68 7.38 10.85
CA SER A 360 -15.04 6.99 11.27
C SER A 360 -15.03 6.49 12.71
N VAL A 361 -14.16 5.53 13.01
CA VAL A 361 -14.06 4.94 14.35
C VAL A 361 -13.67 5.99 15.40
N LYS A 362 -12.71 6.87 15.10
CA LYS A 362 -12.28 7.94 16.02
C LYS A 362 -13.39 8.95 16.27
N TYR A 363 -14.15 9.28 15.22
CA TYR A 363 -15.23 10.23 15.31
C TYR A 363 -16.35 9.67 16.20
N ASP A 364 -16.74 8.41 15.98
CA ASP A 364 -17.76 7.74 16.80
C ASP A 364 -17.33 7.64 18.27
N GLN A 365 -16.07 7.26 18.54
CA GLN A 365 -15.52 7.24 19.90
C GLN A 365 -15.59 8.63 20.57
N LYS A 366 -15.22 9.68 19.85
CA LYS A 366 -15.31 11.07 20.34
C LYS A 366 -16.75 11.46 20.66
N LEU A 367 -17.71 11.09 19.81
CA LEU A 367 -19.14 11.37 20.05
C LEU A 367 -19.64 10.64 21.30
N GLN A 368 -19.28 9.36 21.46
CA GLN A 368 -19.63 8.58 22.65
C GLN A 368 -19.02 9.16 23.94
N GLU A 369 -17.76 9.58 23.91
CA GLU A 369 -17.07 10.17 25.07
C GLU A 369 -17.64 11.54 25.46
N THR A 370 -18.02 12.35 24.47
CA THR A 370 -18.52 13.72 24.70
C THR A 370 -20.04 13.80 24.84
N LEU A 371 -20.75 12.69 24.57
CA LEU A 371 -22.21 12.62 24.45
C LEU A 371 -22.76 13.67 23.45
N ALA A 372 -21.95 14.03 22.46
CA ALA A 372 -22.32 14.99 21.43
C ALA A 372 -23.17 14.29 20.33
N PRO A 373 -24.17 14.98 19.77
CA PRO A 373 -24.89 14.45 18.61
C PRO A 373 -23.99 14.43 17.38
N TYR A 374 -24.24 13.48 16.48
CA TYR A 374 -23.61 13.46 15.17
C TYR A 374 -23.92 14.75 14.41
N ASN A 375 -22.91 15.28 13.73
CA ASN A 375 -23.03 16.43 12.86
C ASN A 375 -22.21 16.20 11.59
N ARG A 376 -22.88 16.24 10.44
CA ARG A 376 -22.25 16.00 9.13
C ARG A 376 -21.18 17.04 8.77
N GLU A 377 -21.38 18.30 9.12
CA GLU A 377 -20.41 19.36 8.80
C GLU A 377 -19.12 19.18 9.61
N ASP A 378 -19.23 18.87 10.91
CA ASP A 378 -18.06 18.53 11.75
C ASP A 378 -17.37 17.25 11.27
N ALA A 379 -18.14 16.21 10.92
CA ALA A 379 -17.60 14.97 10.36
C ALA A 379 -16.84 15.22 9.05
N THR A 380 -17.43 15.98 8.13
CA THR A 380 -16.81 16.33 6.83
C THR A 380 -15.54 17.14 7.03
N LYS A 381 -15.58 18.15 7.91
CA LYS A 381 -14.42 18.99 8.21
C LYS A 381 -13.31 18.19 8.90
N GLY A 382 -13.68 17.30 9.83
CA GLY A 382 -12.76 16.40 10.52
C GLY A 382 -12.06 15.46 9.54
N PHE A 383 -12.83 14.79 8.67
CA PHE A 383 -12.30 13.90 7.64
C PHE A 383 -11.35 14.65 6.70
N LEU A 384 -11.78 15.79 6.14
CA LEU A 384 -10.96 16.61 5.25
C LEU A 384 -9.69 17.08 5.93
N THR A 385 -9.74 17.44 7.22
CA THR A 385 -8.56 17.87 7.98
C THR A 385 -7.56 16.72 8.11
N LEU A 386 -8.02 15.54 8.54
CA LEU A 386 -7.16 14.37 8.70
C LEU A 386 -6.58 13.92 7.34
N ALA A 387 -7.44 13.73 6.35
CA ALA A 387 -7.06 13.28 5.01
C ALA A 387 -6.07 14.24 4.36
N ASN A 388 -6.35 15.54 4.35
CA ASN A 388 -5.47 16.51 3.71
C ASN A 388 -4.15 16.68 4.46
N THR A 389 -4.13 16.50 5.79
CA THR A 389 -2.87 16.51 6.55
C THR A 389 -1.98 15.36 6.13
N ILE A 390 -2.51 14.13 6.07
CA ILE A 390 -1.75 12.95 5.68
C ILE A 390 -1.32 13.04 4.21
N LEU A 391 -2.25 13.37 3.30
CA LEU A 391 -1.97 13.45 1.86
C LEU A 391 -0.93 14.52 1.53
N THR A 392 -0.97 15.68 2.21
CA THR A 392 0.04 16.74 2.02
C THR A 392 1.42 16.27 2.48
N SER A 393 1.52 15.61 3.65
CA SER A 393 2.78 15.02 4.12
C SER A 393 3.33 13.94 3.18
N CYS A 394 2.45 13.30 2.41
CA CYS A 394 2.77 12.28 1.42
C CYS A 394 3.06 12.84 0.00
N ASN A 395 3.06 14.17 -0.18
CA ASN A 395 3.14 14.83 -1.50
C ASN A 395 2.08 14.32 -2.50
N MET A 396 0.86 14.10 -2.00
CA MET A 396 -0.30 13.69 -2.79
C MET A 396 -1.35 14.80 -2.81
N ARG A 397 -2.18 14.81 -3.85
CA ARG A 397 -3.28 15.77 -4.01
C ARG A 397 -4.27 15.68 -2.84
N LYS A 398 -4.67 16.84 -2.31
CA LYS A 398 -5.76 16.97 -1.33
C LYS A 398 -7.09 16.41 -1.85
N VAL A 399 -7.99 16.04 -0.95
CA VAL A 399 -9.35 15.61 -1.29
C VAL A 399 -10.06 16.75 -2.03
N ASN A 400 -10.64 16.43 -3.19
CA ASN A 400 -11.38 17.35 -4.05
C ASN A 400 -12.52 16.59 -4.73
N ALA A 401 -13.76 17.05 -4.54
CA ALA A 401 -14.98 16.44 -5.05
C ALA A 401 -15.09 16.37 -6.59
N GLN A 402 -14.17 16.99 -7.33
CA GLN A 402 -14.09 16.83 -8.79
C GLN A 402 -13.59 15.45 -9.22
N TYR A 403 -13.00 14.68 -8.29
CA TYR A 403 -12.46 13.35 -8.55
C TYR A 403 -13.43 12.29 -8.02
N ARG A 404 -13.57 11.19 -8.76
CA ARG A 404 -14.64 10.19 -8.54
C ARG A 404 -14.52 9.53 -7.17
N LEU A 405 -13.34 9.06 -6.78
CA LEU A 405 -13.14 8.46 -5.45
C LEU A 405 -13.42 9.47 -4.33
N ASP A 406 -12.91 10.69 -4.47
CA ASP A 406 -13.07 11.74 -3.46
C ASP A 406 -14.55 12.12 -3.28
N GLN A 407 -15.27 12.27 -4.39
CA GLN A 407 -16.70 12.55 -4.39
C GLN A 407 -17.48 11.43 -3.67
N LEU A 408 -17.14 10.18 -3.98
CA LEU A 408 -17.77 9.02 -3.36
C LEU A 408 -17.52 8.99 -1.84
N LEU A 409 -16.26 9.13 -1.41
CA LEU A 409 -15.91 9.18 0.01
C LEU A 409 -16.58 10.34 0.76
N LEU A 410 -16.77 11.49 0.10
CA LEU A 410 -17.51 12.61 0.69
C LEU A 410 -19.02 12.34 0.76
N SER A 411 -19.58 11.62 -0.22
CA SER A 411 -21.00 11.22 -0.18
C SER A 411 -21.31 10.16 0.88
N CYS A 412 -20.30 9.36 1.26
CA CYS A 412 -20.36 8.43 2.39
C CYS A 412 -20.51 9.10 3.76
N ILE A 413 -20.27 10.42 3.86
CA ILE A 413 -20.54 11.20 5.08
C ILE A 413 -21.96 11.75 4.97
N THR A 414 -22.92 11.00 5.51
CA THR A 414 -24.35 11.29 5.41
C THR A 414 -24.81 12.24 6.53
N ASP A 415 -26.09 12.57 6.55
CA ASP A 415 -26.69 13.37 7.61
C ASP A 415 -26.84 12.60 8.93
N GLU A 416 -26.69 11.27 8.89
CA GLU A 416 -26.91 10.37 10.04
C GLU A 416 -25.61 9.72 10.54
N GLU A 417 -24.72 9.33 9.64
CA GLU A 417 -23.50 8.58 9.97
C GLU A 417 -22.42 8.69 8.87
N ILE A 418 -21.27 8.06 9.13
CA ILE A 418 -20.22 7.84 8.13
C ILE A 418 -20.32 6.37 7.67
N ILE A 419 -20.72 6.17 6.42
CA ILE A 419 -20.80 4.84 5.80
C ILE A 419 -19.42 4.49 5.23
N LEU A 420 -18.85 3.34 5.56
CA LEU A 420 -17.58 2.94 4.94
C LEU A 420 -17.82 2.50 3.50
N LEU A 421 -16.84 2.69 2.61
CA LEU A 421 -16.96 2.22 1.23
C LEU A 421 -17.23 0.70 1.14
N GLY A 422 -16.66 -0.06 2.07
CA GLY A 422 -16.90 -1.50 2.19
C GLY A 422 -18.35 -1.84 2.52
N ASP A 423 -19.04 -1.03 3.33
CA ASP A 423 -20.41 -1.30 3.76
C ASP A 423 -21.41 -1.21 2.59
N LEU A 424 -21.14 -0.34 1.61
CA LEU A 424 -21.93 -0.27 0.37
C LEU A 424 -21.95 -1.59 -0.41
N LEU A 425 -20.93 -2.42 -0.22
CA LEU A 425 -20.84 -3.73 -0.86
C LEU A 425 -21.55 -4.83 -0.08
N ASP A 426 -22.05 -4.56 1.13
CA ASP A 426 -22.87 -5.50 1.88
C ASP A 426 -24.35 -5.36 1.50
N LYS A 427 -24.97 -6.44 1.06
CA LYS A 427 -26.41 -6.46 0.80
C LYS A 427 -27.20 -6.12 2.04
N THR A 428 -26.78 -6.62 3.20
CA THR A 428 -27.52 -6.47 4.46
C THR A 428 -27.60 -5.02 4.93
N PHE A 429 -26.68 -4.17 4.46
CA PHE A 429 -26.67 -2.74 4.76
C PHE A 429 -27.95 -2.01 4.27
N PHE A 430 -28.49 -2.39 3.12
CA PHE A 430 -29.68 -1.71 2.54
C PHE A 430 -31.02 -2.30 2.99
N TRP A 431 -31.03 -3.38 3.79
CA TRP A 431 -32.26 -4.09 4.19
C TRP A 431 -32.48 -4.11 5.70
N THR A 432 -31.88 -3.19 6.45
CA THR A 432 -32.25 -2.92 7.83
C THR A 432 -33.27 -1.78 7.89
N ASP A 433 -34.53 -2.12 7.58
CA ASP A 433 -35.73 -1.36 8.00
C ASP A 433 -36.45 -2.11 9.12
#